data_AF-A0A838U9D5-F1
#
_entry.id   AF-A0A838U9D5-F1
#
_cell.length_a   1.000
_cell.length_b   1.000
_cell.length_c   1.000
_cell.angle_alpha   90.00
_cell.angle_beta   90.00
_cell.angle_gamma   90.00
#
_symmetry.space_group_name_H-M   'P 1'
#
loop_
_entity.id
_entity.type
_entity.pdbx_description
1 polymer ?
#
loop_
_entity_poly.entity_id
_entity_poly.type
_entity_poly.pdbx_seq_one_letter_code
_entity_poly.pdbx_strand_id
1 'polypeptide(L)'
;MFSLISFFAAVHTLGALIGTGSITFAEVFYTKAAADGRIDHHERKYLRRMLRGLTLGILLIIISGSALMVLEYLVPNASQAVLTAPFWALQTLTLLIIIFANLLSKDFVAWWFGSVAILVAWWMILLIDLGFLNSYGYLVLLVAYLFMTFVVAGMLGYLRVVMRAQISH
;
A
#
# COMPACT_ATOMS: atom_id res chain seq x y z
N MET A 1 -4.47 -26.15 13.59
CA MET A 1 -3.26 -25.55 12.97
C MET A 1 -3.57 -24.92 11.62
N PHE A 2 -4.20 -25.63 10.67
CA PHE A 2 -4.72 -25.00 9.43
C PHE A 2 -5.61 -23.77 9.70
N SER A 3 -6.46 -23.84 10.72
CA SER A 3 -7.28 -22.71 11.18
C SER A 3 -6.48 -21.47 11.59
N LEU A 4 -5.27 -21.63 12.12
CA LEU A 4 -4.43 -20.51 12.57
C LEU A 4 -3.70 -19.85 11.39
N ILE A 5 -3.21 -20.64 10.44
CA ILE A 5 -2.62 -20.12 9.19
C ILE A 5 -3.68 -19.32 8.41
N SER A 6 -4.87 -19.89 8.22
CA SER A 6 -5.98 -19.18 7.55
C SER A 6 -6.39 -17.92 8.30
N PHE A 7 -6.39 -17.94 9.64
CA PHE A 7 -6.67 -16.76 10.45
C PHE A 7 -5.65 -15.64 10.19
N PHE A 8 -4.34 -15.93 10.26
CA PHE A 8 -3.33 -14.91 10.02
C PHE A 8 -3.31 -14.44 8.56
N ALA A 9 -3.56 -15.30 7.59
CA ALA A 9 -3.74 -14.90 6.19
C ALA A 9 -4.93 -13.93 6.02
N ALA A 10 -6.05 -14.19 6.71
CA ALA A 10 -7.20 -13.28 6.71
C ALA A 10 -6.88 -11.95 7.40
N VAL A 11 -6.13 -11.96 8.51
CA VAL A 11 -5.67 -10.73 9.19
C VAL A 11 -4.72 -9.93 8.30
N HIS A 12 -3.82 -10.59 7.56
CA HIS A 12 -2.94 -9.93 6.60
C HIS A 12 -3.74 -9.24 5.49
N THR A 13 -4.69 -9.97 4.90
CA THR A 13 -5.61 -9.45 3.86
C THR A 13 -6.44 -8.29 4.39
N LEU A 14 -6.92 -8.34 5.64
CA LEU A 14 -7.64 -7.25 6.28
C LEU A 14 -6.74 -6.01 6.44
N GLY A 15 -5.47 -6.21 6.83
CA GLY A 15 -4.47 -5.15 6.88
C GLY A 15 -4.25 -4.49 5.52
N ALA A 16 -4.13 -5.30 4.47
CA ALA A 16 -4.02 -4.84 3.08
C ALA A 16 -5.24 -4.02 2.63
N LEU A 17 -6.46 -4.49 2.95
CA LEU A 17 -7.71 -3.79 2.66
C LEU A 17 -7.79 -2.43 3.37
N ILE A 18 -7.50 -2.40 4.68
CA ILE A 18 -7.52 -1.17 5.49
C ILE A 18 -6.50 -0.17 4.95
N GLY A 19 -5.27 -0.63 4.66
CA GLY A 19 -4.21 0.22 4.12
C GLY A 19 -4.56 0.77 2.75
N THR A 20 -5.03 -0.09 1.83
CA THR A 20 -5.45 0.29 0.47
C THR A 20 -6.60 1.30 0.48
N GLY A 21 -7.63 1.06 1.28
CA GLY A 21 -8.73 2.01 1.44
C GLY A 21 -8.24 3.34 1.99
N SER A 22 -7.41 3.30 3.04
CA SER A 22 -6.89 4.51 3.69
C SER A 22 -6.05 5.37 2.75
N ILE A 23 -5.13 4.78 1.96
CA ILE A 23 -4.28 5.53 1.03
C ILE A 23 -5.10 6.06 -0.16
N THR A 24 -6.07 5.27 -0.65
CA THR A 24 -6.92 5.67 -1.78
C THR A 24 -7.74 6.90 -1.41
N PHE A 25 -8.40 6.87 -0.25
CA PHE A 25 -9.10 8.07 0.22
C PHE A 25 -8.13 9.22 0.49
N ALA A 26 -6.97 8.97 1.11
CA ALA A 26 -5.98 10.02 1.36
C ALA A 26 -5.56 10.74 0.07
N GLU A 27 -5.33 10.02 -1.03
CA GLU A 27 -4.99 10.60 -2.33
C GLU A 27 -6.15 11.38 -2.96
N VAL A 28 -7.38 10.88 -2.85
CA VAL A 28 -8.57 11.59 -3.36
C VAL A 28 -8.76 12.92 -2.62
N PHE A 29 -8.73 12.90 -1.28
CA PHE A 29 -8.87 14.12 -0.48
C PHE A 29 -7.70 15.07 -0.67
N TYR A 30 -6.47 14.56 -0.76
CA TYR A 30 -5.30 15.38 -1.04
C TYR A 30 -5.41 16.05 -2.41
N THR A 31 -5.77 15.30 -3.45
CA THR A 31 -5.90 15.84 -4.81
C THR A 31 -6.97 16.93 -4.89
N LYS A 32 -8.09 16.76 -4.18
CA LYS A 32 -9.13 17.79 -4.08
C LYS A 32 -8.62 19.04 -3.34
N ALA A 33 -8.00 18.89 -2.17
CA ALA A 33 -7.49 20.00 -1.38
C ALA A 33 -6.33 20.76 -2.08
N ALA A 34 -5.49 20.02 -2.83
CA ALA A 34 -4.38 20.60 -3.59
C ALA A 34 -4.83 21.36 -4.85
N ALA A 35 -6.09 21.22 -5.27
CA ALA A 35 -6.65 21.96 -6.40
C ALA A 35 -6.89 23.43 -6.02
N ASP A 36 -7.36 23.69 -4.79
CA ASP A 36 -7.66 25.02 -4.26
C ASP A 36 -6.42 25.75 -3.70
N GLY A 37 -5.25 25.10 -3.73
CA GLY A 37 -3.96 25.67 -3.35
C GLY A 37 -3.76 25.93 -1.85
N ARG A 38 -4.76 25.64 -1.00
CA ARG A 38 -4.69 25.80 0.45
C ARG A 38 -5.31 24.59 1.15
N ILE A 39 -4.53 23.91 1.98
CA ILE A 39 -5.02 22.83 2.83
C ILE A 39 -5.48 23.44 4.16
N ASP A 40 -6.78 23.41 4.42
CA ASP A 40 -7.35 23.93 5.66
C ASP A 40 -7.09 23.00 6.87
N HIS A 41 -7.22 23.55 8.09
CA HIS A 41 -7.07 22.81 9.34
C HIS A 41 -8.03 21.61 9.43
N HIS A 42 -9.25 21.74 8.90
CA HIS A 42 -10.21 20.64 8.86
C HIS A 42 -9.73 19.51 7.94
N GLU A 43 -9.19 19.84 6.76
CA GLU A 43 -8.65 18.87 5.80
C GLU A 43 -7.43 18.14 6.37
N ARG A 44 -6.55 18.85 7.07
CA ARG A 44 -5.41 18.25 7.79
C ARG A 44 -5.85 17.26 8.88
N LYS A 45 -7.02 17.46 9.50
CA LYS A 45 -7.58 16.50 10.49
C LYS A 45 -8.07 15.22 9.81
N TYR A 46 -8.69 15.31 8.63
CA TYR A 46 -9.11 14.15 7.85
C TYR A 46 -7.91 13.33 7.35
N LEU A 47 -6.89 13.99 6.81
CA LEU A 47 -5.64 13.33 6.40
C LEU A 47 -4.98 12.58 7.57
N ARG A 48 -4.93 13.18 8.77
CA ARG A 48 -4.41 12.52 9.98
C ARG A 48 -5.18 11.26 10.36
N ARG A 49 -6.51 11.23 10.16
CA ARG A 49 -7.31 10.02 10.41
C ARG A 49 -6.96 8.91 9.40
N MET A 50 -6.75 9.26 8.15
CA MET A 50 -6.34 8.30 7.10
C MET A 50 -4.95 7.74 7.36
N LEU A 51 -4.02 8.56 7.84
CA LEU A 51 -2.70 8.10 8.28
C LEU A 51 -2.79 7.04 9.39
N ARG A 52 -3.75 7.14 10.33
CA ARG A 52 -3.95 6.10 11.36
C ARG A 52 -4.38 4.77 10.74
N GLY A 53 -5.20 4.80 9.70
CA GLY A 53 -5.58 3.61 8.95
C GLY A 53 -4.39 2.95 8.28
N LEU A 54 -3.46 3.73 7.70
CA LEU A 54 -2.21 3.21 7.15
C LEU A 54 -1.32 2.57 8.21
N THR A 55 -1.17 3.22 9.36
CA THR A 55 -0.42 2.65 10.49
C THR A 55 -1.04 1.33 10.95
N LEU A 56 -2.37 1.27 11.10
CA LEU A 56 -3.07 0.05 11.46
C LEU A 56 -2.86 -1.06 10.41
N GLY A 57 -2.99 -0.74 9.12
CA GLY A 57 -2.75 -1.69 8.04
C GLY A 57 -1.34 -2.26 8.08
N ILE A 58 -0.32 -1.42 8.27
CA ILE A 58 1.08 -1.87 8.39
C ILE A 58 1.26 -2.77 9.60
N LEU A 59 0.72 -2.41 10.76
CA LEU A 59 0.84 -3.23 11.96
C LEU A 59 0.22 -4.61 11.76
N LEU A 60 -0.96 -4.68 11.15
CA LEU A 60 -1.63 -5.94 10.85
C LEU A 60 -0.79 -6.79 9.89
N ILE A 61 -0.28 -6.23 8.80
CA ILE A 61 0.59 -6.92 7.83
C ILE A 61 1.87 -7.44 8.48
N ILE A 62 2.59 -6.62 9.24
CA ILE A 62 3.86 -7.02 9.86
C ILE A 62 3.62 -8.15 10.86
N ILE A 63 2.64 -8.00 11.75
CA ILE A 63 2.36 -8.98 12.79
C ILE A 63 1.90 -10.30 12.15
N SER A 64 0.96 -10.26 11.22
CA SER A 64 0.44 -11.46 10.57
C SER A 64 1.45 -12.12 9.64
N GLY A 65 2.22 -11.36 8.86
CA GLY A 65 3.27 -11.87 7.99
C GLY A 65 4.38 -12.56 8.78
N SER A 66 4.83 -11.96 9.89
CA SER A 66 5.81 -12.57 10.78
C SER A 66 5.26 -13.84 11.43
N ALA A 67 4.00 -13.82 11.87
CA ALA A 67 3.35 -15.01 12.42
C ALA A 67 3.23 -16.13 11.39
N LEU A 68 2.89 -15.83 10.13
CA LEU A 68 2.85 -16.80 9.03
C LEU A 68 4.23 -17.42 8.78
N MET A 69 5.31 -16.63 8.77
CA MET A 69 6.68 -17.16 8.65
C MET A 69 6.99 -18.20 9.74
N VAL A 70 6.68 -17.87 10.99
CA VAL A 70 6.94 -18.76 12.13
C VAL A 70 6.06 -20.01 12.07
N LEU A 71 4.75 -19.84 11.79
CA LEU A 71 3.80 -20.95 11.78
C LEU A 71 4.08 -21.93 10.64
N GLU A 72 4.36 -21.45 9.43
CA GLU A 72 4.63 -22.35 8.31
C GLU A 72 5.96 -23.11 8.45
N TYR A 73 6.93 -22.52 9.16
CA TYR A 73 8.18 -23.22 9.49
C TYR A 73 7.98 -24.32 10.55
N LEU A 74 7.14 -24.06 11.57
CA LEU A 74 6.95 -24.98 12.69
C LEU A 74 5.91 -26.08 12.45
N VAL A 75 4.98 -25.88 11.52
CA VAL A 75 3.87 -26.82 11.25
C VAL A 75 4.30 -27.85 10.20
N PRO A 76 4.39 -29.15 10.55
CA PRO A 76 4.66 -30.19 9.57
C PRO A 76 3.56 -30.24 8.49
N ASN A 77 3.96 -30.39 7.23
CA ASN A 77 3.07 -30.43 6.05
C ASN A 77 2.26 -29.14 5.79
N ALA A 78 2.67 -27.98 6.31
CA ALA A 78 2.11 -26.71 5.89
C ALA A 78 2.33 -26.46 4.39
N SER A 79 1.52 -25.59 3.78
CA SER A 79 1.60 -25.22 2.36
C SER A 79 2.92 -24.58 1.94
N GLN A 80 3.75 -24.13 2.89
CA GLN A 80 5.02 -23.45 2.64
C GLN A 80 4.86 -22.24 1.69
N ALA A 81 3.77 -21.48 1.84
CA ALA A 81 3.54 -20.24 1.10
C ALA A 81 4.69 -19.23 1.33
N VAL A 82 5.36 -19.28 2.48
CA VAL A 82 6.54 -18.46 2.81
C VAL A 82 7.75 -18.69 1.89
N LEU A 83 7.78 -19.82 1.17
CA LEU A 83 8.82 -20.13 0.18
C LEU A 83 8.45 -19.69 -1.24
N THR A 84 7.29 -19.05 -1.42
CA THR A 84 6.80 -18.62 -2.73
C THR A 84 7.28 -17.21 -3.08
N ALA A 85 7.45 -16.96 -4.38
CA ALA A 85 7.80 -15.64 -4.88
C ALA A 85 6.81 -14.52 -4.50
N PRO A 86 5.48 -14.71 -4.56
CA PRO A 86 4.51 -13.70 -4.12
C PRO A 86 4.66 -13.33 -2.65
N PHE A 87 4.97 -14.28 -1.77
CA PHE A 87 5.18 -13.98 -0.35
C PHE A 87 6.34 -13.01 -0.12
N TRP A 88 7.49 -13.23 -0.78
CA TRP A 88 8.62 -12.32 -0.65
C TRP A 88 8.39 -10.97 -1.32
N ALA A 89 7.57 -10.94 -2.39
CA ALA A 89 7.13 -9.70 -2.99
C ALA A 89 6.27 -8.88 -2.01
N LEU A 90 5.34 -9.51 -1.28
CA LEU A 90 4.57 -8.85 -0.21
C LEU A 90 5.50 -8.18 0.81
N GLN A 91 6.47 -8.91 1.36
CA GLN A 91 7.40 -8.37 2.36
C GLN A 91 8.24 -7.21 1.81
N THR A 92 8.67 -7.32 0.55
CA THR A 92 9.43 -6.25 -0.13
C THR A 92 8.57 -5.00 -0.31
N LEU A 93 7.33 -5.15 -0.77
CA LEU A 93 6.39 -4.04 -0.93
C LEU A 93 6.06 -3.38 0.42
N THR A 94 5.88 -4.16 1.49
CA THR A 94 5.69 -3.64 2.85
C THR A 94 6.89 -2.81 3.28
N LEU A 95 8.11 -3.29 3.05
CA LEU A 95 9.33 -2.55 3.34
C LEU A 95 9.40 -1.24 2.53
N LEU A 96 9.05 -1.28 1.24
CA LEU A 96 9.00 -0.09 0.39
C LEU A 96 8.00 0.94 0.92
N ILE A 97 6.82 0.53 1.39
CA ILE A 97 5.87 1.46 2.02
C ILE A 97 6.51 2.15 3.22
N ILE A 98 7.18 1.41 4.11
CA ILE A 98 7.85 1.97 5.29
C ILE A 98 8.95 2.95 4.89
N ILE A 99 9.77 2.58 3.90
CA ILE A 99 10.85 3.42 3.38
C ILE A 99 10.28 4.72 2.80
N PHE A 100 9.31 4.65 1.88
CA PHE A 100 8.72 5.83 1.27
C PHE A 100 7.98 6.70 2.29
N ALA A 101 7.28 6.10 3.26
CA ALA A 101 6.64 6.85 4.33
C ALA A 101 7.67 7.61 5.18
N ASN A 102 8.83 6.99 5.47
CA ASN A 102 9.91 7.65 6.17
C ASN A 102 10.53 8.80 5.34
N LEU A 103 10.79 8.55 4.06
CA LEU A 103 11.33 9.56 3.14
C LEU A 103 10.39 10.77 3.00
N LEU A 104 9.08 10.53 2.88
CA LEU A 104 8.07 11.59 2.87
C LEU A 104 8.03 12.36 4.19
N SER A 105 8.12 11.67 5.33
CA SER A 105 8.10 12.33 6.66
C SER A 105 9.30 13.27 6.90
N LYS A 106 10.38 13.08 6.13
CA LYS A 106 11.61 13.87 6.19
C LYS A 106 11.75 14.84 5.01
N ASP A 107 10.72 14.97 4.18
CA ASP A 107 10.70 15.78 2.96
C ASP A 107 11.85 15.44 1.96
N PHE A 108 12.39 14.21 2.00
CA PHE A 108 13.47 13.78 1.10
C PHE A 108 12.99 13.41 -0.30
N VAL A 109 11.71 13.11 -0.46
CA VAL A 109 11.09 12.77 -1.73
C VAL A 109 9.89 13.67 -1.93
N ALA A 110 9.69 14.14 -3.17
CA ALA A 110 8.53 14.95 -3.51
C ALA A 110 7.24 14.18 -3.23
N TRP A 111 6.27 14.86 -2.60
CA TRP A 111 4.99 14.25 -2.20
C TRP A 111 4.32 13.49 -3.34
N TRP A 112 4.28 14.10 -4.54
CA TRP A 112 3.62 13.52 -5.71
C TRP A 112 4.17 12.16 -6.14
N PHE A 113 5.44 11.86 -5.85
CA PHE A 113 6.07 10.59 -6.21
C PHE A 113 5.96 9.58 -5.07
N GLY A 114 6.32 9.99 -3.86
CA GLY A 114 6.31 9.09 -2.70
C GLY A 114 4.91 8.57 -2.37
N SER A 115 3.89 9.43 -2.48
CA SER A 115 2.51 9.02 -2.17
C SER A 115 1.95 8.02 -3.18
N VAL A 116 2.33 8.16 -4.45
CA VAL A 116 1.98 7.23 -5.53
C VAL A 116 2.68 5.89 -5.36
N ALA A 117 3.98 5.91 -5.05
CA ALA A 117 4.75 4.70 -4.79
C ALA A 117 4.14 3.87 -3.63
N ILE A 118 3.65 4.55 -2.59
CA ILE A 118 2.93 3.92 -1.48
C ILE A 118 1.55 3.40 -1.93
N LEU A 119 0.78 4.21 -2.66
CA LEU A 119 -0.53 3.83 -3.19
C LEU A 119 -0.46 2.54 -4.01
N VAL A 120 0.47 2.47 -4.95
CA VAL A 120 0.65 1.29 -5.82
C VAL A 120 1.11 0.08 -5.02
N ALA A 121 2.02 0.26 -4.04
CA ALA A 121 2.46 -0.85 -3.19
C ALA A 121 1.29 -1.46 -2.40
N TRP A 122 0.41 -0.64 -1.82
CA TRP A 122 -0.79 -1.11 -1.10
C TRP A 122 -1.73 -1.92 -2.01
N TRP A 123 -2.03 -1.38 -3.19
CA TRP A 123 -2.89 -2.08 -4.14
C TRP A 123 -2.28 -3.39 -4.62
N MET A 124 -0.97 -3.44 -4.85
CA MET A 124 -0.30 -4.67 -5.23
C MET A 124 -0.30 -5.71 -4.11
N ILE A 125 -0.06 -5.29 -2.87
CA ILE A 125 -0.18 -6.18 -1.71
C ILE A 125 -1.58 -6.79 -1.65
N LEU A 126 -2.62 -5.96 -1.78
CA LEU A 126 -4.00 -6.44 -1.77
C LEU A 126 -4.28 -7.42 -2.90
N LEU A 127 -3.81 -7.15 -4.12
CA LEU A 127 -4.01 -8.05 -5.26
C LEU A 127 -3.27 -9.38 -5.12
N ILE A 128 -2.09 -9.39 -4.49
CA ILE A 128 -1.37 -10.62 -4.13
C ILE A 128 -2.15 -11.40 -3.06
N ASP A 129 -2.59 -10.74 -1.98
CA ASP A 129 -3.35 -11.38 -0.89
C ASP A 129 -4.67 -12.00 -1.37
N LEU A 130 -5.36 -11.34 -2.31
CA LEU A 130 -6.58 -11.85 -2.94
C LEU A 130 -6.32 -12.95 -3.98
N GLY A 131 -5.04 -13.25 -4.26
CA GLY A 131 -4.62 -14.33 -5.14
C GLY A 131 -4.58 -13.98 -6.64
N PHE A 132 -4.89 -12.74 -7.03
CA PHE A 132 -4.88 -12.32 -8.44
C PHE A 132 -3.48 -12.36 -9.07
N LEU A 133 -2.43 -12.25 -8.25
CA LEU A 133 -1.04 -12.14 -8.71
C LEU A 133 -0.16 -13.33 -8.29
N ASN A 134 -0.74 -14.41 -7.78
CA ASN A 134 0.01 -15.54 -7.22
C ASN A 134 0.75 -16.40 -8.25
N SER A 135 0.41 -16.28 -9.53
CA SER A 135 1.08 -16.99 -10.63
C SER A 135 2.36 -16.29 -11.13
N TYR A 136 2.63 -15.06 -10.70
CA TYR A 136 3.77 -14.29 -11.18
C TYR A 136 5.02 -14.47 -10.32
N GLY A 137 6.18 -14.44 -10.97
CA GLY A 137 7.48 -14.48 -10.29
C GLY A 137 7.82 -13.16 -9.60
N TYR A 138 8.76 -13.22 -8.65
CA TYR A 138 9.15 -12.10 -7.79
C TYR A 138 9.58 -10.86 -8.60
N LEU A 139 10.46 -11.05 -9.58
CA LEU A 139 10.94 -9.96 -10.45
C LEU A 139 9.82 -9.35 -11.29
N VAL A 140 8.87 -10.17 -11.77
CA VAL A 140 7.73 -9.67 -12.56
C VAL A 140 6.86 -8.76 -11.70
N LEU A 141 6.61 -9.13 -10.44
CA LEU A 141 5.86 -8.31 -9.49
C LEU A 141 6.57 -6.99 -9.19
N LEU A 142 7.89 -6.99 -9.01
CA LEU A 142 8.64 -5.75 -8.76
C LEU A 142 8.70 -4.82 -9.99
N VAL A 143 8.84 -5.39 -11.19
CA VAL A 143 8.80 -4.60 -12.43
C VAL A 143 7.39 -4.04 -12.65
N ALA A 144 6.35 -4.83 -12.39
CA ALA A 144 4.96 -4.36 -12.44
C ALA A 144 4.72 -3.24 -11.44
N TYR A 145 5.25 -3.35 -10.21
CA TYR A 145 5.22 -2.29 -9.21
C TYR A 145 5.84 -0.99 -9.73
N LEU A 146 7.05 -1.08 -10.26
CA LEU A 146 7.76 0.10 -10.78
C LEU A 146 7.01 0.73 -11.94
N PHE A 147 6.58 -0.08 -12.91
CA PHE A 147 5.82 0.38 -14.06
C PHE A 147 4.50 1.05 -13.65
N MET A 148 3.71 0.40 -12.80
CA MET A 148 2.45 0.93 -12.30
C MET A 148 2.63 2.22 -11.50
N THR A 149 3.73 2.35 -10.76
CA THR A 149 4.07 3.59 -10.05
C THR A 149 4.18 4.77 -11.03
N PHE A 150 4.87 4.60 -12.15
CA PHE A 150 5.00 5.66 -13.17
C PHE A 150 3.67 5.95 -13.88
N VAL A 151 2.89 4.90 -14.23
CA VAL A 151 1.58 5.06 -14.87
C VAL A 151 0.64 5.86 -13.96
N VAL A 152 0.51 5.46 -12.70
CA VAL A 152 -0.39 6.11 -11.73
C VAL A 152 0.09 7.53 -11.41
N ALA A 153 1.41 7.75 -11.36
CA ALA A 153 1.97 9.10 -11.18
C ALA A 153 1.60 10.03 -12.33
N GLY A 154 1.71 9.54 -13.58
CA GLY A 154 1.26 10.27 -14.77
C GLY A 154 -0.24 10.57 -14.73
N MET A 155 -1.06 9.58 -14.38
CA MET A 155 -2.52 9.74 -14.28
C MET A 155 -2.93 10.78 -13.22
N LEU A 156 -2.39 10.69 -12.00
CA LEU A 156 -2.70 11.65 -10.93
C LEU A 156 -2.13 13.04 -11.22
N GLY A 157 -0.96 13.11 -11.86
CA GLY A 157 -0.39 14.36 -12.36
C GLY A 157 -1.32 15.05 -13.34
N TYR A 158 -1.82 14.32 -14.34
CA TYR A 158 -2.79 14.82 -15.31
C TYR A 158 -4.09 15.27 -14.65
N LEU A 159 -4.65 14.48 -13.74
CA LEU A 159 -5.88 14.82 -13.01
C LEU A 159 -5.74 16.13 -12.24
N ARG A 160 -4.62 16.35 -11.56
CA ARG A 160 -4.34 17.59 -10.83
C ARG A 160 -4.27 18.81 -11.75
N VAL A 161 -3.75 18.65 -12.97
CA VAL A 161 -3.72 19.74 -13.98
C VAL A 161 -5.14 20.08 -14.45
N VAL A 162 -5.94 19.07 -14.79
CA VAL A 162 -7.32 19.27 -15.25
C VAL A 162 -8.18 19.94 -14.18
N MET A 163 -8.08 19.50 -12.92
CA MET A 163 -8.86 20.07 -11.82
C MET A 163 -8.51 21.55 -11.56
N ARG A 164 -7.24 21.93 -11.67
CA ARG A 164 -6.83 23.34 -11.54
C ARG A 164 -7.40 24.22 -12.64
N ALA A 165 -7.49 23.71 -13.88
CA ALA A 165 -8.09 24.45 -14.99
C ALA A 165 -9.59 24.70 -14.79
N GLN A 166 -10.30 23.81 -14.09
CA GLN A 166 -11.74 23.96 -13.82
C GLN A 166 -12.04 25.02 -12.75
N ILE A 167 -11.14 25.25 -11.79
CA ILE A 167 -11.32 26.21 -10.70
C ILE A 167 -11.02 27.66 -11.13
N SER A 168 -10.26 27.85 -12.22
CA SER A 168 -9.95 29.17 -12.77
C SER A 168 -11.07 29.79 -13.62
N HIS A 169 -12.19 29.10 -13.78
CA HIS A 169 -13.40 29.56 -14.50
C HIS A 169 -14.54 29.81 -13.51
#